data_AF-A0A4V1SSK5-F1
#
_entry.id   AF-A0A4V1SSK5-F1
#
_cell.length_a   1.000
_cell.length_b   1.000
_cell.length_c   1.000
_cell.angle_alpha   90.00
_cell.angle_beta   90.00
_cell.angle_gamma   90.00
#
_symmetry.space_group_name_H-M   'P 1'
#
loop_
_entity.id
_entity.type
_entity.pdbx_description
1 polymer ?
#
loop_
_entity_poly.entity_id
_entity_poly.type
_entity_poly.pdbx_seq_one_letter_code
_entity_poly.pdbx_strand_id
1 'polypeptide(L)' 'VLNQLSQNEVMRRWWTYMSDLMESNADGSPVITPLTELFYLP' A
#
# COMPACT_ATOMS: atom_id res chain seq x y z
N VAL A 1 -8.74 9.42 -2.51
CA VAL A 1 -9.11 8.08 -3.02
C VAL A 1 -8.29 6.97 -2.34
N LEU A 2 -6.96 6.99 -2.39
CA LEU A 2 -6.10 5.97 -1.71
C LEU A 2 -6.31 5.88 -0.18
N ASN A 3 -6.47 7.01 0.52
CA ASN A 3 -6.66 7.01 1.98
C ASN A 3 -7.92 6.26 2.45
N GLN A 4 -8.97 6.21 1.63
CA GLN A 4 -10.21 5.51 1.96
C GLN A 4 -10.07 3.99 1.87
N LEU A 5 -9.12 3.49 1.04
CA LEU A 5 -8.85 2.07 0.91
C LEU A 5 -8.26 1.48 2.19
N SER A 6 -7.46 2.25 2.95
CA SER A 6 -6.93 1.82 4.25
C SER A 6 -8.01 1.53 5.30
N GLN A 7 -9.20 2.10 5.14
CA GLN A 7 -10.34 1.89 6.03
C GLN A 7 -11.22 0.72 5.57
N ASN A 8 -11.00 0.20 4.36
CA ASN A 8 -11.74 -0.94 3.85
C ASN A 8 -11.22 -2.23 4.49
N GLU A 9 -12.13 -3.01 5.09
CA GLU A 9 -11.79 -4.25 5.78
C GLU A 9 -11.11 -5.27 4.86
N VAL A 10 -11.53 -5.36 3.59
CA VAL A 10 -10.95 -6.29 2.62
C VAL A 10 -9.49 -5.92 2.33
N MET A 11 -9.16 -4.63 2.22
CA MET A 11 -7.78 -4.19 2.00
C MET A 11 -6.88 -4.51 3.19
N ARG A 12 -7.37 -4.34 4.43
CA ARG A 12 -6.61 -4.72 5.63
C ARG A 12 -6.32 -6.21 5.67
N ARG A 13 -7.31 -7.05 5.35
CA ARG A 13 -7.13 -8.51 5.28
C ARG A 13 -6.09 -8.89 4.22
N TRP A 14 -6.13 -8.25 3.06
CA TRP A 14 -5.15 -8.46 2.00
C TRP A 14 -3.72 -8.06 2.44
N TRP A 15 -3.56 -6.92 3.09
CA TRP A 15 -2.28 -6.48 3.64
C TRP A 15 -1.72 -7.43 4.70
N THR A 16 -2.54 -7.87 5.65
CA THR A 16 -2.12 -8.89 6.62
C THR A 16 -1.66 -10.16 5.93
N TYR A 17 -2.39 -10.62 4.91
CA TYR A 17 -2.03 -11.82 4.15
C TYR A 17 -0.71 -11.67 3.37
N MET A 18 -0.32 -10.46 2.96
CA MET A 18 0.94 -10.22 2.23
C MET A 18 2.13 -9.83 3.11
N SER A 19 1.90 -9.55 4.39
CA SER A 19 2.91 -9.00 5.30
C SER A 19 4.04 -9.96 5.69
N ASP A 20 3.86 -11.25 5.43
CA ASP A 20 4.89 -12.28 5.59
C ASP A 20 5.90 -12.32 4.43
N LEU A 21 5.51 -11.80 3.25
CA LEU A 21 6.29 -11.82 2.02
C LEU A 21 6.90 -10.46 1.64
N MET A 22 6.43 -9.37 2.26
CA MET A 22 6.80 -8.00 1.89
C MET A 22 7.24 -7.18 3.10
N GLU A 23 8.02 -6.12 2.84
CA GLU A 23 8.31 -5.12 3.87
C GLU A 23 7.02 -4.36 4.22
N SER A 24 6.55 -4.57 5.46
CA SER A 24 5.29 -4.04 5.97
C SER A 24 5.48 -3.22 7.23
N ASN A 25 4.64 -2.20 7.40
CA ASN A 25 4.46 -1.45 8.64
C ASN A 25 3.81 -2.32 9.73
N ALA A 26 3.81 -1.84 10.97
CA ALA A 26 3.19 -2.54 12.10
C ALA A 26 1.67 -2.78 11.95
N ASP A 27 0.99 -2.02 11.09
CA ASP A 27 -0.43 -2.19 10.78
C ASP A 27 -0.68 -3.16 9.61
N GLY A 28 0.37 -3.80 9.09
CA GLY A 28 0.34 -4.73 7.96
C GLY A 28 0.43 -4.05 6.59
N SER A 29 0.24 -2.73 6.50
CA SER A 29 0.31 -2.01 5.23
C SER A 29 1.73 -2.07 4.63
N PRO A 30 1.89 -2.12 3.31
CA PRO A 30 3.21 -2.18 2.69
C PRO A 30 3.98 -0.86 2.91
N VAL A 31 5.30 -0.95 3.07
CA VAL A 31 6.17 0.23 3.06
C VAL A 31 6.22 0.80 1.64
N ILE A 32 5.91 2.09 1.48
CA ILE A 32 5.83 2.75 0.17
C ILE A 32 6.79 3.93 0.15
N THR A 33 7.69 3.94 -0.84
CA THR A 33 8.51 5.12 -1.17
C THR A 33 7.93 5.77 -2.43
N PRO A 34 7.34 6.97 -2.34
CA PRO A 34 6.79 7.64 -3.51
C PRO A 34 7.92 8.05 -4.46
N LEU A 35 7.75 7.76 -5.75
CA LEU A 35 8.68 8.18 -6.79
C LEU A 35 8.20 9.49 -7.40
N THR A 36 9.14 10.39 -7.71
CA THR A 36 8.86 11.61 -8.46
C THR A 36 8.70 11.25 -9.93
N GLU A 37 7.51 11.50 -10.49
CA GLU A 37 7.28 11.40 -11.92
C GLU A 37 8.09 12.47 -12.65
N LEU A 38 9.06 12.05 -13.47
CA LEU A 38 9.97 12.98 -14.16
C LEU A 38 9.50 13.34 -15.57
N PHE A 39 8.65 12.50 -16.17
CA PHE A 39 8.24 12.63 -17.56
C PHE A 39 6.94 11.88 -17.83
N TYR A 40 6.07 12.47 -18.65
CA TYR A 40 4.84 11.89 -19.17
C TYR A 40 4.63 12.34 -20.62
N LEU A 41 4.35 11.40 -21.53
CA LEU A 41 3.95 11.69 -22.93
C LEU A 41 2.52 11.18 -23.13
N PRO A 42 1.57 12.04 -23.56
CA PRO A 42 0.17 11.65 -23.78
C PRO A 42 -0.06 10.64 -24.92
#